data_AF-A0A9X2X459-F1
#
_entry.id   AF-A0A9X2X459-F1
#
_cell.length_a   1.000
_cell.length_b   1.000
_cell.length_c   1.000
_cell.angle_alpha   90.00
_cell.angle_beta   90.00
_cell.angle_gamma   90.00
#
_symmetry.space_group_name_H-M   'P 1'
#
loop_
_entity.id
_entity.type
_entity.pdbx_description
1 polymer ?
#
loop_
_entity_poly.entity_id
_entity_poly.type
_entity_poly.pdbx_seq_one_letter_code
_entity_poly.pdbx_strand_id
1 'polypeptide(L)'
;MAELDLPYSNQDYRQRWEHLYTNALSDSQIRDRRPNHEENQRLHLRAAHHFIVEAYADELKQRLCRTWWDLSTLDVLAMRAVAIHHWHIEYAKGLSIDELAFALHDEIAHFKLPDPAYRVLHGKLQFWIPHPTRALEPHRGEETQPPNN
;
A
#
# COMPACT_ATOMS: atom_id res chain seq x y z
N MET A 1 0.69 -18.13 19.46
CA MET A 1 0.99 -16.99 18.57
C MET A 1 0.06 -15.87 18.99
N ALA A 2 0.60 -14.72 19.40
CA ALA A 2 -0.25 -13.59 19.78
C ALA A 2 -1.02 -13.12 18.55
N GLU A 3 -2.35 -13.04 18.64
CA GLU A 3 -3.16 -12.25 17.72
C GLU A 3 -2.64 -10.81 17.83
N LEU A 4 -1.86 -10.39 16.83
CA LEU A 4 -1.55 -9.00 16.63
C LEU A 4 -2.87 -8.35 16.24
N ASP A 5 -3.50 -7.66 17.20
CA ASP A 5 -4.62 -6.76 16.92
C ASP A 5 -4.24 -5.90 15.72
N LEU A 6 -5.01 -6.02 14.63
CA LEU A 6 -4.78 -5.22 13.43
C LEU A 6 -4.94 -3.75 13.85
N PRO A 7 -3.89 -2.93 13.79
CA PRO A 7 -3.93 -1.58 14.35
C PRO A 7 -4.83 -0.63 13.54
N TYR A 8 -5.22 -1.03 12.33
CA TYR A 8 -6.03 -0.23 11.42
C TYR A 8 -7.34 -0.94 11.08
N SER A 9 -8.43 -0.21 11.26
CA SER A 9 -9.77 -0.63 10.92
C SER A 9 -10.05 -0.48 9.41
N ASN A 10 -11.17 -1.04 8.95
CA ASN A 10 -11.65 -0.82 7.57
C ASN A 10 -11.85 0.68 7.27
N GLN A 11 -12.25 1.47 8.27
CA GLN A 11 -12.47 2.90 8.12
C GLN A 11 -11.16 3.66 7.89
N ASP A 12 -10.09 3.30 8.62
CA ASP A 12 -8.77 3.91 8.46
C ASP A 12 -8.24 3.68 7.03
N TYR A 13 -8.34 2.46 6.54
CA TYR A 13 -7.96 2.13 5.17
C TYR A 13 -8.83 2.84 4.12
N ARG A 14 -10.13 3.06 4.37
CA ARG A 14 -10.97 3.87 3.45
C ARG A 14 -10.50 5.31 3.40
N GLN A 15 -10.23 5.93 4.53
CA GLN A 15 -9.75 7.31 4.58
C GLN A 15 -8.40 7.47 3.88
N ARG A 16 -7.48 6.52 4.11
CA ARG A 16 -6.20 6.47 3.41
C ARG A 16 -6.38 6.36 1.89
N TRP A 17 -7.27 5.47 1.43
CA TRP A 17 -7.59 5.37 0.00
C TRP A 17 -8.05 6.72 -0.58
N GLU A 18 -9.00 7.38 0.07
CA GLU A 18 -9.52 8.67 -0.43
C GLU A 18 -8.42 9.74 -0.49
N HIS A 19 -7.54 9.76 0.51
CA HIS A 19 -6.39 10.67 0.52
C HIS A 19 -5.44 10.41 -0.65
N LEU A 20 -5.05 9.15 -0.86
CA LEU A 20 -4.14 8.76 -1.94
C LEU A 20 -4.74 9.02 -3.33
N TYR A 21 -6.03 8.73 -3.50
CA TYR A 21 -6.72 9.01 -4.75
C TYR A 21 -6.81 10.51 -5.04
N THR A 22 -7.10 11.32 -4.02
CA THR A 22 -7.12 12.80 -4.13
C THR A 22 -5.75 13.37 -4.48
N ASN A 23 -4.68 12.81 -3.91
CA ASN A 23 -3.31 13.21 -4.24
C ASN A 23 -2.98 12.84 -5.70
N ALA A 24 -3.29 11.61 -6.12
CA ALA A 24 -3.09 11.18 -7.50
C ALA A 24 -3.84 12.08 -8.50
N LEU A 25 -5.07 12.48 -8.17
CA LEU A 25 -5.86 13.41 -8.97
C LEU A 25 -5.19 14.80 -9.03
N SER A 26 -4.75 15.32 -7.88
CA SER A 26 -4.12 16.64 -7.78
C SER A 26 -2.82 16.74 -8.60
N ASP A 27 -2.05 15.65 -8.64
CA ASP A 27 -0.80 15.53 -9.39
C ASP A 27 -1.03 15.38 -10.90
N SER A 28 -2.17 14.83 -11.31
CA SER A 28 -2.45 14.51 -12.72
C SER A 28 -2.68 15.73 -13.63
N GLN A 29 -2.66 16.95 -13.06
CA GLN A 29 -3.01 18.20 -13.74
C GLN A 29 -4.46 18.23 -14.29
N ILE A 30 -5.30 17.26 -13.93
CA ILE A 30 -6.73 17.20 -14.28
C ILE A 30 -7.53 18.03 -13.27
N ARG A 31 -7.27 19.34 -13.22
CA ARG A 31 -7.90 20.23 -12.22
C ARG A 31 -9.29 20.73 -12.64
N ASP A 32 -9.54 20.85 -13.94
CA ASP A 32 -10.72 21.57 -14.45
C ASP A 32 -11.67 20.73 -15.30
N ARG A 33 -11.48 19.40 -15.36
CA ARG A 33 -12.40 18.51 -16.07
C ARG A 33 -12.57 17.17 -15.38
N ARG A 34 -13.68 16.49 -15.67
CA ARG A 34 -13.85 15.10 -15.27
C ARG A 34 -12.82 14.23 -16.03
N PRO A 35 -12.06 13.37 -15.35
CA PRO A 35 -11.16 12.45 -16.03
C PRO A 35 -11.98 11.51 -16.92
N ASN A 36 -11.45 11.16 -18.09
CA ASN A 36 -12.03 10.13 -18.92
C ASN A 36 -11.81 8.73 -18.28
N HIS A 37 -12.29 7.67 -18.92
CA HIS A 37 -12.19 6.32 -18.37
C HIS A 37 -10.74 5.87 -18.16
N GLU A 38 -9.87 6.06 -19.16
CA GLU A 38 -8.45 5.67 -19.09
C GLU A 38 -7.67 6.48 -18.04
N GLU A 39 -7.97 7.77 -17.92
CA GLU A 39 -7.38 8.64 -16.90
C GLU A 39 -7.80 8.18 -15.50
N ASN A 40 -9.08 7.89 -15.29
CA ASN A 40 -9.56 7.33 -14.02
C ASN A 40 -8.88 5.98 -13.72
N GLN A 41 -8.73 5.10 -14.70
CA GLN A 41 -8.01 3.84 -14.52
C GLN A 41 -6.57 4.05 -14.05
N ARG A 42 -5.82 4.96 -14.69
CA ARG A 42 -4.45 5.30 -14.30
C ARG A 42 -4.37 5.89 -12.89
N LEU A 43 -5.30 6.78 -12.54
CA LEU A 43 -5.41 7.36 -11.20
C LEU A 43 -5.65 6.29 -10.13
N HIS A 44 -6.59 5.37 -10.39
CA HIS A 44 -6.88 4.26 -9.48
C HIS A 44 -5.70 3.30 -9.33
N LEU A 45 -5.00 2.99 -10.43
CA LEU A 45 -3.79 2.16 -10.39
C LEU A 45 -2.66 2.82 -9.60
N ARG A 46 -2.43 4.13 -9.79
CA ARG A 46 -1.43 4.88 -9.04
C ARG A 46 -1.76 4.93 -7.54
N ALA A 47 -3.01 5.22 -7.20
CA ALA A 47 -3.47 5.21 -5.81
C ALA A 47 -3.37 3.80 -5.19
N ALA A 48 -3.68 2.75 -5.95
CA ALA A 48 -3.53 1.36 -5.52
C ALA A 48 -2.08 0.99 -5.22
N HIS A 49 -1.15 1.38 -6.07
CA HIS A 49 0.27 1.15 -5.84
C HIS A 49 0.71 1.77 -4.50
N HIS A 50 0.41 3.06 -4.30
CA HIS A 50 0.77 3.76 -3.06
C HIS A 50 0.05 3.18 -1.84
N PHE A 51 -1.19 2.74 -2.00
CA PHE A 51 -1.95 2.10 -0.93
C PHE A 51 -1.31 0.80 -0.44
N ILE A 52 -0.86 -0.05 -1.38
CA ILE A 52 -0.14 -1.29 -1.06
C ILE A 52 1.18 -0.97 -0.36
N VAL A 53 1.92 0.02 -0.86
CA VAL A 53 3.20 0.47 -0.27
C VAL A 53 3.01 0.97 1.16
N GLU A 54 2.00 1.79 1.44
CA GLU A 54 1.71 2.26 2.80
C GLU A 54 1.26 1.13 3.73
N ALA A 55 0.43 0.21 3.24
CA ALA A 55 0.05 -0.98 4.01
C ALA A 55 1.26 -1.89 4.31
N TYR A 56 2.21 -1.97 3.37
CA TYR A 56 3.47 -2.70 3.58
C TYR A 56 4.33 -2.04 4.66
N ALA A 57 4.45 -0.71 4.65
CA ALA A 57 5.16 0.01 5.71
C ALA A 57 4.53 -0.22 7.09
N ASP A 58 3.20 -0.30 7.19
CA ASP A 58 2.53 -0.64 8.45
C ASP A 58 2.86 -2.05 8.93
N GLU A 59 2.96 -3.03 8.02
CA GLU A 59 3.41 -4.39 8.35
C GLU A 59 4.83 -4.37 8.91
N LEU A 60 5.74 -3.64 8.27
CA LEU A 60 7.11 -3.51 8.71
C LEU A 60 7.22 -2.90 10.11
N LYS A 61 6.42 -1.87 10.40
CA LYS A 61 6.33 -1.26 11.74
C LYS A 61 5.91 -2.28 12.79
N GLN A 62 4.93 -3.13 12.47
CA GLN A 62 4.45 -4.16 13.39
C GLN A 62 5.48 -5.28 13.60
N ARG A 63 6.11 -5.74 12.51
CA ARG A 63 7.00 -6.91 12.52
C ARG A 63 8.38 -6.62 13.08
N LEU A 64 8.99 -5.50 12.70
CA LEU A 64 10.42 -5.28 12.92
C LEU A 64 10.71 -4.47 14.17
N CYS A 65 9.98 -3.39 14.43
CA CYS A 65 10.28 -2.55 15.59
C CYS A 65 9.11 -1.63 16.00
N ARG A 66 8.61 -1.80 17.23
CA ARG A 66 7.59 -0.91 17.79
C ARG A 66 8.02 0.56 17.86
N THR A 67 9.32 0.85 17.92
CA THR A 67 9.82 2.24 17.93
C THR A 67 9.67 2.92 16.56
N TRP A 68 9.35 2.18 15.50
CA TRP A 68 9.11 2.73 14.17
C TRP A 68 7.69 3.28 14.01
N TRP A 69 6.86 3.21 15.05
CA TRP A 69 5.44 3.61 14.96
C TRP A 69 5.27 5.04 14.45
N ASP A 70 6.09 5.96 14.96
CA ASP A 70 6.05 7.39 14.66
C ASP A 70 6.77 7.77 13.35
N LEU A 71 7.41 6.81 12.68
CA LEU A 71 8.13 7.08 11.44
C LEU A 71 7.18 7.22 10.26
N SER A 72 7.56 8.07 9.31
CA SER A 72 6.82 8.18 8.06
C SER A 72 6.94 6.90 7.23
N THR A 73 6.00 6.66 6.31
CA THR A 73 6.11 5.57 5.32
C THR A 73 7.46 5.61 4.61
N LEU A 74 7.89 6.81 4.19
CA LEU A 74 9.16 7.01 3.49
C LEU A 74 10.35 6.55 4.34
N ASP A 75 10.40 6.95 5.62
CA ASP A 75 11.49 6.56 6.53
C ASP A 75 11.52 5.05 6.78
N VAL A 76 10.35 4.42 6.94
CA VAL A 76 10.26 2.96 7.12
C VAL A 76 10.80 2.22 5.90
N LEU A 77 10.41 2.63 4.70
CA LEU A 77 10.90 2.02 3.46
C LEU A 77 12.40 2.27 3.27
N ALA A 78 12.89 3.46 3.57
CA ALA A 78 14.31 3.78 3.49
C ALA A 78 15.15 2.88 4.42
N MET A 79 14.71 2.69 5.67
CA MET A 79 15.38 1.78 6.59
C MET A 79 15.30 0.32 6.14
N ARG A 80 14.16 -0.11 5.57
CA ARG A 80 14.03 -1.46 5.01
C ARG A 80 14.97 -1.67 3.82
N ALA A 81 15.07 -0.70 2.93
CA ALA A 81 15.98 -0.73 1.79
C ALA A 81 17.45 -0.78 2.24
N VAL A 82 17.84 0.01 3.25
CA VAL A 82 19.17 -0.06 3.88
C VAL A 82 19.46 -1.46 4.43
N ALA A 83 18.49 -2.07 5.10
CA ALA A 83 18.66 -3.39 5.71
C ALA A 83 18.84 -4.50 4.66
N ILE A 84 18.17 -4.42 3.51
CA ILE A 84 18.21 -5.45 2.45
C ILE A 84 19.37 -5.25 1.50
N HIS A 85 19.56 -4.02 1.02
CA HIS A 85 20.52 -3.70 -0.03
C HIS A 85 21.87 -3.24 0.51
N HIS A 86 22.02 -3.17 1.84
CA HIS A 86 23.22 -2.70 2.53
C HIS A 86 23.66 -1.29 2.08
N TRP A 87 22.69 -0.45 1.75
CA TRP A 87 22.94 0.93 1.34
C TRP A 87 23.28 1.83 2.53
N HIS A 88 23.92 2.96 2.22
CA HIS A 88 24.03 4.06 3.17
C HIS A 88 22.66 4.73 3.39
N ILE A 89 22.37 5.14 4.62
CA ILE A 89 21.08 5.72 4.99
C ILE A 89 20.84 7.07 4.30
N GLU A 90 21.90 7.84 4.06
CA GLU A 90 21.86 9.11 3.34
C GLU A 90 21.39 8.93 1.90
N TYR A 91 21.84 7.84 1.25
CA TYR A 91 21.39 7.50 -0.09
C TYR A 91 19.91 7.12 -0.08
N ALA A 92 19.50 6.20 0.80
CA ALA A 92 18.11 5.75 0.88
C ALA A 92 17.13 6.89 1.21
N LYS A 93 17.53 7.83 2.08
CA LYS A 93 16.73 9.02 2.42
C LYS A 93 16.62 10.05 1.27
N GLY A 94 17.51 9.98 0.29
CA GLY A 94 17.45 10.82 -0.91
C GLY A 94 16.45 10.32 -1.96
N LEU A 95 15.89 9.12 -1.79
CA LEU A 95 14.98 8.49 -2.73
C LEU A 95 13.51 8.85 -2.43
N SER A 96 12.71 8.93 -3.47
CA SER A 96 11.26 9.05 -3.40
C SER A 96 10.58 7.74 -2.98
N ILE A 97 9.30 7.82 -2.62
CA ILE A 97 8.50 6.63 -2.28
C ILE A 97 8.44 5.62 -3.43
N ASP A 98 8.33 6.11 -4.67
CA ASP A 98 8.25 5.24 -5.86
C ASP A 98 9.59 4.55 -6.13
N GLU A 99 10.72 5.24 -5.95
CA GLU A 99 12.05 4.65 -6.08
C GLU A 99 12.34 3.62 -4.99
N LEU A 100 11.92 3.88 -3.75
CA LEU A 100 12.04 2.92 -2.64
C LEU A 100 11.11 1.71 -2.84
N ALA A 101 9.88 1.93 -3.30
CA ALA A 101 8.96 0.85 -3.65
C ALA A 101 9.52 -0.02 -4.79
N PHE A 102 10.13 0.60 -5.79
CA PHE A 102 10.83 -0.13 -6.85
C PHE A 102 12.01 -0.93 -6.29
N ALA A 103 12.84 -0.35 -5.42
CA ALA A 103 13.94 -1.08 -4.78
C ALA A 103 13.46 -2.27 -3.93
N LEU A 104 12.24 -2.19 -3.39
CA LEU A 104 11.62 -3.22 -2.55
C LEU A 104 10.59 -4.06 -3.32
N HIS A 105 10.61 -4.03 -4.66
CA HIS A 105 9.54 -4.61 -5.48
C HIS A 105 9.28 -6.08 -5.17
N ASP A 106 10.33 -6.87 -4.94
CA ASP A 106 10.19 -8.29 -4.66
C ASP A 106 9.47 -8.53 -3.33
N GLU A 107 9.79 -7.77 -2.28
CA GLU A 107 9.08 -7.93 -1.00
C GLU A 107 7.63 -7.46 -1.11
N ILE A 108 7.41 -6.32 -1.77
CA ILE A 108 6.08 -5.75 -1.94
C ILE A 108 5.19 -6.66 -2.80
N ALA A 109 5.72 -7.24 -3.88
CA ALA A 109 4.96 -8.14 -4.76
C ALA A 109 4.47 -9.41 -4.05
N HIS A 110 5.17 -9.85 -3.01
CA HIS A 110 4.79 -11.02 -2.20
C HIS A 110 4.07 -10.65 -0.89
N PHE A 111 3.97 -9.36 -0.57
CA PHE A 111 3.30 -8.88 0.63
C PHE A 111 1.79 -9.16 0.56
N LYS A 112 1.26 -9.77 1.62
CA LYS A 112 -0.17 -10.03 1.78
C LYS A 112 -0.84 -8.88 2.52
N LEU A 113 -1.82 -8.25 1.87
CA LEU A 113 -2.60 -7.19 2.49
C LEU A 113 -3.40 -7.75 3.66
N PRO A 114 -3.49 -7.01 4.77
CA PRO A 114 -4.47 -7.29 5.81
C PRO A 114 -5.89 -7.30 5.21
N ASP A 115 -6.74 -8.19 5.72
CA ASP A 115 -8.13 -8.37 5.30
C ASP A 115 -8.90 -7.05 5.10
N PRO A 116 -8.87 -6.09 6.05
CA PRO A 116 -9.56 -4.81 5.89
C PRO A 116 -9.03 -3.99 4.71
N ALA A 117 -7.70 -3.98 4.51
CA ALA A 117 -7.04 -3.25 3.43
C ALA A 117 -7.34 -3.88 2.06
N TYR A 118 -7.29 -5.21 1.98
CA TYR A 118 -7.63 -5.96 0.77
C TYR A 118 -9.07 -5.69 0.32
N ARG A 119 -10.04 -5.74 1.25
CA ARG A 119 -11.45 -5.49 0.94
C ARG A 119 -11.69 -4.08 0.41
N VAL A 120 -11.05 -3.07 1.00
CA VAL A 120 -11.13 -1.68 0.52
C VAL A 120 -10.57 -1.58 -0.89
N LEU A 121 -9.35 -2.08 -1.11
CA LEU A 121 -8.68 -1.98 -2.39
C LEU A 121 -9.43 -2.73 -3.50
N HIS A 122 -9.86 -3.97 -3.24
CA HIS A 122 -10.67 -4.76 -4.16
C HIS A 122 -11.96 -4.02 -4.53
N GLY A 123 -12.69 -3.52 -3.53
CA GLY A 123 -13.93 -2.77 -3.73
C GLY A 123 -13.74 -1.49 -4.57
N LYS A 124 -12.56 -0.86 -4.52
CA LYS A 124 -12.26 0.32 -5.32
C LYS A 124 -11.83 -0.02 -6.75
N LEU A 125 -11.04 -1.08 -6.94
CA LEU A 125 -10.54 -1.45 -8.26
C LEU A 125 -11.55 -2.19 -9.15
N GLN A 126 -12.52 -2.90 -8.56
CA GLN A 126 -13.50 -3.68 -9.31
C GLN A 126 -14.36 -2.89 -10.30
N PHE A 127 -14.51 -1.59 -10.08
CA PHE A 127 -15.30 -0.73 -10.96
C PHE A 127 -14.51 -0.19 -12.15
N TRP A 128 -13.17 -0.16 -12.05
CA TRP A 128 -12.32 0.55 -12.99
C TRP A 128 -11.41 -0.37 -13.78
N ILE A 129 -11.00 -1.49 -13.19
CA ILE A 129 -10.05 -2.42 -13.80
C ILE A 129 -10.79 -3.66 -14.28
N PRO A 130 -10.66 -4.07 -15.56
CA PRO A 130 -11.11 -5.37 -16.00
C PRO A 130 -10.29 -6.44 -15.25
N HIS A 131 -10.96 -7.29 -14.47
CA HIS A 131 -10.32 -8.34 -13.65
C HIS A 131 -9.41 -7.81 -12.53
N PRO A 132 -9.94 -7.00 -11.59
CA PRO A 132 -9.17 -6.46 -10.46
C PRO A 132 -8.53 -7.56 -9.61
N THR A 133 -9.18 -8.73 -9.59
CA THR A 133 -8.84 -9.89 -8.77
C THR A 133 -7.50 -10.47 -9.19
N ARG A 134 -7.16 -10.49 -10.48
CA ARG A 134 -5.86 -10.99 -10.95
C ARG A 134 -4.70 -10.09 -10.55
N ALA A 135 -4.91 -8.77 -10.54
CA ALA A 135 -3.89 -7.82 -10.13
C ALA A 135 -3.66 -7.83 -8.61
N LEU A 136 -4.70 -8.16 -7.82
CA LEU A 136 -4.64 -8.22 -6.37
C LEU A 136 -4.41 -9.62 -5.79
N GLU A 137 -4.50 -10.67 -6.62
CA GLU A 137 -4.29 -12.07 -6.22
C GLU A 137 -2.97 -12.29 -5.46
N PRO A 138 -1.83 -11.72 -5.89
CA PRO A 138 -0.57 -11.83 -5.13
C PRO A 138 -0.68 -11.28 -3.71
N HIS A 139 -1.57 -10.31 -3.47
CA HIS A 139 -1.75 -9.64 -2.18
C HIS A 139 -2.90 -10.21 -1.33
N ARG A 140 -3.65 -11.20 -1.83
CA ARG A 140 -4.68 -11.87 -1.03
C ARG A 140 -4.01 -12.70 0.08
N GLY A 141 -4.32 -12.38 1.33
CA GLY A 141 -3.95 -13.21 2.48
C GLY A 141 -4.59 -14.60 2.41
N GLU A 142 -4.01 -15.57 3.12
CA GLU A 142 -4.68 -16.87 3.28
C GLU A 142 -6.02 -16.62 3.97
N GLU A 143 -7.11 -17.18 3.41
CA GLU A 143 -8.42 -17.12 4.06
C GLU A 143 -8.26 -17.74 5.45
N THR A 144 -8.36 -16.91 6.49
CA THR A 144 -8.62 -17.43 7.82
C THR A 144 -9.99 -18.08 7.73
N GLN A 145 -10.01 -19.41 7.67
CA GLN A 145 -11.23 -20.18 7.87
C GLN A 145 -11.94 -19.58 9.10
N PRO A 146 -13.22 -19.20 9.01
CA PRO A 146 -13.95 -18.84 10.22
C PRO A 146 -13.86 -20.05 11.18
N PRO A 147 -13.69 -19.83 12.49
CA PRO A 147 -13.73 -20.94 13.42
C PRO A 147 -15.06 -21.67 13.23
N ASN A 148 -14.97 -22.95 12.85
CA ASN A 148 -16.12 -23.85 12.83
C ASN A 148 -16.72 -23.85 14.24
N ASN A 149 -17.87 -23.18 14.42
CA ASN A 149 -18.76 -23.41 15.54
C ASN A 149 -19.87 -24.36 15.11
#